data_AF-A0A929F2G9-F1
#
_entry.id   AF-A0A929F2G9-F1
#
_cell.length_a   1.000
_cell.length_b   1.000
_cell.length_c   1.000
_cell.angle_alpha   90.00
_cell.angle_beta   90.00
_cell.angle_gamma   90.00
#
_symmetry.space_group_name_H-M   'P 1'
#
loop_
_entity.id
_entity.type
_entity.pdbx_description
1 polymer ?
#
loop_
_entity_poly.entity_id
_entity_poly.type
_entity_poly.pdbx_seq_one_letter_code
_entity_poly.pdbx_strand_id
1 'polypeptide(L)'
;MKKLSICSIFLALIILLNFSTSVFASGKNLRIAMLLWRGETKAEQGFKDGLKELGYSVDYTIMNAGQDRKELRRVLSNEMAPKLNELDYVYTFGTTVSKMTKFF
;
A
#
# COMPACT_ATOMS: atom_id res chain seq x y z
N MET A 1 7.73 -48.96 -24.01
CA MET A 1 8.24 -47.84 -23.19
C MET A 1 8.96 -46.88 -24.11
N LYS A 2 8.37 -45.72 -24.45
CA LYS A 2 8.95 -44.77 -25.42
C LYS A 2 10.18 -44.11 -24.78
N LYS A 3 11.36 -44.27 -25.37
CA LYS A 3 12.60 -43.61 -24.92
C LYS A 3 12.40 -42.11 -25.08
N LEU A 4 12.31 -41.41 -23.96
CA LEU A 4 12.14 -39.95 -23.96
C LEU A 4 13.45 -39.33 -24.47
N SER A 5 13.37 -38.56 -25.56
CA SER A 5 14.53 -37.92 -26.17
C SER A 5 15.10 -36.84 -25.23
N ILE A 6 16.42 -36.76 -25.12
CA ILE A 6 17.13 -35.77 -24.29
C ILE A 6 16.71 -34.33 -24.66
N CYS A 7 16.41 -34.08 -25.94
CA CYS A 7 15.86 -32.79 -26.39
C CYS A 7 14.48 -32.49 -25.79
N SER A 8 13.63 -33.49 -25.61
CA SER A 8 12.31 -33.31 -24.99
C SER A 8 12.41 -32.99 -23.50
N ILE A 9 13.44 -33.49 -22.82
CA ILE A 9 13.73 -33.18 -21.41
C ILE A 9 14.27 -31.75 -21.28
N PHE A 10 15.19 -31.35 -22.16
CA PHE A 10 15.72 -29.98 -22.18
C PHE A 10 14.64 -28.95 -22.51
N LEU A 11 13.75 -29.25 -23.46
CA LEU A 11 12.65 -28.36 -23.81
C LEU A 11 11.64 -28.22 -22.67
N ALA A 12 11.33 -29.32 -21.96
CA ALA A 12 10.49 -29.27 -20.77
C ALA A 12 11.13 -28.44 -19.64
N LEU A 13 12.45 -28.57 -19.43
CA LEU A 13 13.19 -27.81 -18.42
C LEU A 13 13.18 -26.30 -18.71
N ILE A 14 13.32 -25.91 -19.97
CA ILE A 14 13.24 -24.50 -20.39
C ILE A 14 11.82 -23.95 -20.19
N ILE A 15 10.77 -24.73 -20.46
CA ILE A 15 9.38 -24.31 -20.21
C ILE A 15 9.11 -24.13 -18.71
N LEU A 16 9.64 -25.02 -17.86
CA LEU A 16 9.55 -24.92 -16.39
C LEU A 16 10.31 -23.69 -15.83
N LEU A 17 11.44 -23.32 -16.43
CA LEU A 17 12.22 -22.15 -16.02
C LEU A 17 11.54 -20.81 -16.35
N ASN A 18 10.76 -20.75 -17.44
CA ASN A 18 10.03 -19.53 -17.82
C ASN A 18 8.76 -19.27 -16.98
N PHE A 19 8.27 -20.28 -16.23
CA PHE A 19 7.07 -20.13 -15.41
C PHE A 19 7.36 -19.53 -14.02
N SER A 20 8.63 -19.36 -13.65
CA SER A 20 9.04 -19.04 -12.28
C SER A 20 9.38 -17.56 -12.03
N THR A 21 9.21 -16.68 -13.02
CA THR A 21 9.52 -15.25 -12.86
C THR A 21 8.28 -14.42 -12.51
N SER A 22 7.42 -14.88 -11.61
CA SER A 22 6.73 -13.94 -10.72
C SER A 22 7.68 -13.68 -9.55
N VAL A 23 8.81 -13.01 -9.84
CA VAL A 23 9.62 -12.39 -8.80
C VAL A 23 8.70 -11.33 -8.20
N PHE A 24 8.03 -11.68 -7.10
CA PHE A 24 7.46 -10.67 -6.21
C PHE A 24 8.62 -9.72 -5.95
N ALA A 25 8.51 -8.51 -6.48
CA ALA A 25 9.48 -7.48 -6.21
C ALA A 25 9.63 -7.46 -4.69
N SER A 26 10.86 -7.63 -4.20
CA SER A 26 11.22 -7.32 -2.81
C SER A 26 11.14 -5.79 -2.67
N GLY A 27 9.94 -5.26 -2.89
CA GLY A 27 9.61 -3.86 -2.81
C GLY A 27 9.49 -3.53 -1.34
N LYS A 28 10.26 -2.53 -0.92
CA LYS A 28 10.15 -1.89 0.39
C LYS A 28 8.68 -1.85 0.84
N ASN A 29 8.39 -2.40 2.02
CA ASN A 29 7.05 -2.29 2.60
C ASN A 29 6.74 -0.82 2.87
N LEU A 30 5.68 -0.29 2.24
CA LEU A 30 5.33 1.12 2.32
C LEU A 30 4.58 1.39 3.63
N ARG A 31 5.06 2.35 4.42
CA ARG A 31 4.36 2.83 5.63
C ARG A 31 3.48 4.00 5.25
N ILE A 32 2.17 3.78 5.17
CA ILE A 32 1.21 4.79 4.71
C ILE A 32 0.28 5.22 5.85
N ALA A 33 0.27 6.52 6.16
CA ALA A 33 -0.74 7.10 7.02
C ALA A 33 -1.97 7.50 6.20
N MET A 34 -3.16 7.09 6.63
CA MET A 34 -4.44 7.47 6.05
C MET A 34 -5.20 8.35 7.06
N LEU A 35 -5.14 9.66 6.86
CA LEU A 35 -5.86 10.63 7.70
C LEU A 35 -7.19 10.98 7.04
N LEU A 36 -8.29 10.62 7.71
CA LEU A 36 -9.63 10.59 7.12
C LEU A 36 -10.58 11.51 7.88
N TRP A 37 -11.40 12.27 7.16
CA TRP A 37 -12.37 13.17 7.79
C TRP A 37 -13.54 12.42 8.43
N ARG A 38 -14.00 11.32 7.81
CA ARG A 38 -15.23 10.62 8.17
C ARG A 38 -15.09 9.09 8.15
N GLY A 39 -13.86 8.61 8.35
CA GLY A 39 -13.52 7.20 8.19
C GLY A 39 -13.39 6.77 6.72
N GLU A 40 -13.27 5.46 6.52
CA GLU A 40 -13.10 4.88 5.20
C GLU A 40 -14.38 4.92 4.36
N THR A 41 -14.18 5.08 3.06
CA THR A 41 -15.19 5.07 2.02
C THR A 41 -14.72 4.15 0.88
N LYS A 42 -15.50 4.09 -0.21
CA LYS A 42 -15.08 3.39 -1.43
C LYS A 42 -13.78 3.94 -2.04
N ALA A 43 -13.43 5.21 -1.75
CA ALA A 43 -12.19 5.80 -2.24
C ALA A 43 -10.96 5.15 -1.59
N GLU A 44 -10.99 4.91 -0.28
CA GLU A 44 -9.93 4.23 0.47
C GLU A 44 -9.80 2.77 0.03
N GLN A 45 -10.93 2.10 -0.20
CA GLN A 45 -10.92 0.74 -0.75
C GLN A 45 -10.25 0.70 -2.13
N GLY A 46 -10.64 1.59 -3.05
CA GLY A 46 -10.02 1.68 -4.38
C GLY A 46 -8.53 2.05 -4.33
N PHE A 47 -8.11 2.89 -3.38
CA PHE A 47 -6.71 3.20 -3.16
C PHE A 47 -5.91 1.96 -2.72
N LYS A 48 -6.43 1.21 -1.74
CA LYS A 48 -5.82 -0.04 -1.25
C LYS A 48 -5.77 -1.11 -2.33
N ASP A 49 -6.85 -1.27 -3.09
CA ASP A 49 -6.93 -2.23 -4.20
C ASP A 49 -5.94 -1.89 -5.30
N GLY A 50 -5.84 -0.62 -5.70
CA GLY A 50 -4.87 -0.17 -6.70
C GLY A 50 -3.42 -0.44 -6.27
N LEU A 51 -3.06 -0.19 -5.01
CA LEU A 51 -1.73 -0.51 -4.49
C LEU A 51 -1.45 -2.02 -4.50
N LYS A 52 -2.46 -2.83 -4.15
CA LYS A 52 -2.37 -4.29 -4.18
C LYS A 52 -2.22 -4.83 -5.61
N GLU A 53 -3.01 -4.32 -6.55
CA GLU A 53 -2.95 -4.70 -7.98
C GLU A 53 -1.59 -4.38 -8.60
N LEU A 54 -0.96 -3.29 -8.16
CA LEU A 54 0.39 -2.91 -8.55
C LEU A 54 1.49 -3.73 -7.84
N GLY A 55 1.13 -4.64 -6.93
CA GLY A 55 2.07 -5.53 -6.24
C GLY A 55 2.80 -4.90 -5.05
N TYR A 56 2.33 -3.77 -4.51
CA TYR A 56 2.93 -3.17 -3.31
C TYR A 56 2.51 -3.92 -2.04
N SER A 57 3.48 -4.09 -1.13
CA SER A 57 3.23 -4.42 0.27
C SER A 57 3.13 -3.12 1.07
N VAL A 58 2.11 -3.00 1.91
CA VAL A 58 1.76 -1.73 2.56
C VAL A 58 1.28 -1.94 3.99
N ASP A 59 1.86 -1.20 4.93
CA ASP A 59 1.41 -1.06 6.31
C ASP A 59 0.60 0.24 6.46
N TYR A 60 -0.71 0.11 6.63
CA TYR A 60 -1.61 1.25 6.78
C TYR A 60 -1.79 1.66 8.25
N THR A 61 -1.57 2.94 8.56
CA THR A 61 -2.01 3.56 9.82
C THR A 61 -3.22 4.45 9.54
N ILE A 62 -4.41 4.02 9.98
CA ILE A 62 -5.66 4.74 9.71
C ILE A 62 -6.01 5.63 10.91
N MET A 63 -6.27 6.90 10.63
CA MET A 63 -6.65 7.90 11.62
C MET A 63 -7.93 8.60 11.17
N ASN A 64 -9.00 8.48 11.96
CA ASN A 64 -10.30 9.10 11.65
C ASN A 64 -10.55 10.30 12.56
N ALA A 65 -10.72 11.48 11.96
CA ALA A 65 -11.04 12.70 12.69
C ALA A 65 -12.51 12.80 13.14
N GLY A 66 -13.38 11.88 12.72
CA GLY A 66 -14.77 11.83 13.19
C GLY A 66 -15.60 13.09 12.86
N GLN A 67 -15.25 13.78 11.78
CA GLN A 67 -15.77 15.07 11.39
C GLN A 67 -15.63 16.18 12.45
N ASP A 68 -14.66 16.05 13.35
CA ASP A 68 -14.36 17.01 14.40
C ASP A 68 -12.99 17.67 14.14
N ARG A 69 -12.96 19.00 14.09
CA ARG A 69 -11.72 19.77 13.87
C ARG A 69 -10.78 19.77 15.08
N LYS A 70 -11.32 19.69 16.30
CA LYS A 70 -10.52 19.55 17.53
C LYS A 70 -9.84 18.20 17.52
N GLU A 71 -10.59 17.15 17.17
CA GLU A 71 -10.05 15.81 17.05
C GLU A 71 -8.99 15.72 15.95
N LEU A 72 -9.26 16.30 14.77
CA LEU A 72 -8.25 16.41 13.71
C LEU A 72 -6.96 17.07 14.20
N ARG A 73 -7.05 18.12 15.02
CA ARG A 73 -5.87 18.79 15.60
C ARG A 73 -5.13 17.88 16.57
N ARG A 74 -5.87 17.16 17.42
CA ARG A 74 -5.32 16.19 18.38
C ARG A 74 -4.57 15.08 17.64
N VAL A 75 -5.19 14.48 16.64
CA VAL A 75 -4.61 13.42 15.80
C VAL A 75 -3.34 13.91 15.10
N LEU A 76 -3.40 15.08 14.46
CA LEU A 76 -2.22 15.66 13.80
C LEU A 76 -1.04 15.84 14.76
N SER A 77 -1.31 16.38 15.95
CA SER A 77 -0.24 16.71 16.92
C SER A 77 0.30 15.48 17.65
N ASN A 78 -0.57 14.54 18.02
CA ASN A 78 -0.22 13.48 18.96
C ASN A 78 0.03 12.13 18.29
N GLU A 79 -0.52 11.90 17.10
CA GLU A 79 -0.42 10.60 16.41
C GLU A 79 0.38 10.72 15.11
N MET A 80 0.12 11.76 14.33
CA MET A 80 0.76 11.95 13.03
C MET A 80 2.18 12.53 13.16
N ALA A 81 2.33 13.68 13.83
CA ALA A 81 3.60 14.39 13.90
C ALA A 81 4.78 13.53 14.41
N PRO A 82 4.63 12.70 15.46
CA PRO A 82 5.73 11.86 15.95
C PRO A 82 6.19 10.81 14.94
N LYS A 83 5.32 10.39 14.02
CA LYS A 83 5.59 9.32 13.05
C LYS A 83 6.00 9.84 11.67
N LEU A 84 5.97 11.16 11.44
CA LEU A 84 6.08 11.73 10.10
C LEU A 84 7.36 11.32 9.35
N ASN A 85 8.50 11.26 10.05
CA ASN A 85 9.79 10.85 9.48
C ASN A 85 9.87 9.35 9.14
N GLU A 86 8.90 8.56 9.61
CA GLU A 86 8.79 7.13 9.34
C GLU A 86 7.80 6.85 8.21
N LEU A 87 7.00 7.82 7.78
CA LEU A 87 6.00 7.56 6.75
C LEU A 87 6.62 7.67 5.35
N ASP A 88 6.27 6.73 4.48
CA ASP A 88 6.62 6.79 3.07
C ASP A 88 5.59 7.60 2.27
N TYR A 89 4.34 7.66 2.76
CA TYR A 89 3.27 8.40 2.12
C TYR A 89 2.18 8.82 3.13
N VAL A 90 1.58 9.99 2.88
CA VAL A 90 0.43 10.51 3.62
C VAL A 90 -0.75 10.63 2.68
N TYR A 91 -1.73 9.76 2.88
CA TYR A 91 -3.04 9.83 2.25
C TYR A 91 -3.97 10.69 3.11
N THR A 92 -4.60 11.70 2.50
CA THR A 92 -5.62 12.52 3.18
C THR A 92 -6.94 12.44 2.45
N PHE A 93 -8.04 12.27 3.18
CA PHE A 93 -9.38 12.31 2.59
C PHE A 93 -10.30 13.32 3.30
N GLY A 94 -10.82 14.24 2.50
CA GLY A 94 -11.69 15.34 2.93
C GLY A 94 -10.97 16.70 2.90
N THR A 95 -11.62 17.70 2.33
CA THR A 95 -11.05 19.05 2.12
C THR A 95 -10.47 19.66 3.38
N THR A 96 -11.15 19.51 4.53
CA THR A 96 -10.67 20.02 5.82
C THR A 96 -9.38 19.34 6.25
N VAL A 97 -9.29 18.01 6.10
CA VAL A 97 -8.09 17.24 6.42
C VAL A 97 -6.95 17.66 5.50
N SER A 98 -7.14 17.59 4.18
CA SER A 98 -6.10 17.94 3.21
C SER A 98 -5.59 19.37 3.35
N LYS A 99 -6.44 20.32 3.77
CA LYS A 99 -6.00 21.69 4.07
C LYS A 99 -5.19 21.76 5.36
N MET A 100 -5.65 21.11 6.44
CA MET A 100 -4.98 21.21 7.75
C MET A 100 -3.67 20.43 7.82
N THR A 101 -3.55 19.32 7.09
CA THR A 101 -2.30 18.53 7.00
C THR A 101 -1.16 19.30 6.34
N LYS A 102 -1.44 20.27 5.45
CA LYS A 102 -0.38 21.08 4.79
C LYS A 102 0.36 22.03 5.72
N PHE A 103 -0.27 22.39 6.84
CA PHE A 103 0.30 23.32 7.83
C PHE A 103 1.04 22.58 8.94
N PHE A 104 1.26 21.29 8.73
CA PHE A 104 2.00 20.37 9.59
C PHE A 104 3.15 19.79 8.77
#